data_AF-A0A124EGP2-F1
#
_entry.id   AF-A0A124EGP2-F1
#
_cell.length_a   1.000
_cell.length_b   1.000
_cell.length_c   1.000
_cell.angle_alpha   90.00
_cell.angle_beta   90.00
_cell.angle_gamma   90.00
#
_symmetry.space_group_name_H-M   'P 1'
#
loop_
_entity.id
_entity.type
_entity.pdbx_description
1 polymer ?
#
loop_
_entity_poly.entity_id
_entity_poly.type
_entity_poly.pdbx_seq_one_letter_code
_entity_poly.pdbx_strand_id
1 'polypeptide(L)'
;MVRTLVLVRHGKAEKAPDGSSDLYRELTPDGRHALEIAYPRTFSLLEDYDDVNVWSSPAIRAMQTAQVVANVLGVDGIEVDQTLYDQNVDAILAQISTTSEDTVVIVGHVPSLDAIASRLLGMTIRLNKGAALALELPQPEAAAEGEVATPAPASLLWFVDGPKPSVWGSLVSIEGEVTASAGELAASAERFFNNPDDTDALCDFRMAVRRLRSLVSFLSPWESKKQAERADKILRNLLDATARLRGIDIFSQTVDDLVEAGELGENSLLPVACAHERKLERSSFMELVRKKSLVKKLDALVEELSGFRWKKSVLVRGLSEEDLRSRFDEELDALDQALFGLDLSSANAVYDARRDAKELHYVANRLGVVLGDERAQMSQYMDEIQRDLGALCNARTNATLADEFRHSPRFRGVRADLGVAGRDQSEVVSAIVSGMKRREASDGAAEEEGALSEEAPAADAAEVESTAPTENATPETSAE
;
A
#
# COMPACT_ATOMS: atom_id res chain seq x y z
N MET A 1 28.47 43.65 -0.18
CA MET A 1 29.14 42.71 0.74
C MET A 1 28.03 41.95 1.40
N VAL A 2 28.12 40.63 1.40
CA VAL A 2 27.04 39.76 1.88
C VAL A 2 26.70 40.09 3.33
N ARG A 3 25.46 40.51 3.57
CA ARG A 3 24.89 40.71 4.90
C ARG A 3 24.19 39.46 5.38
N THR A 4 23.40 38.83 4.52
CA THR A 4 22.62 37.63 4.86
C THR A 4 23.15 36.43 4.08
N LEU A 5 23.59 35.40 4.81
CA LEU A 5 24.01 34.12 4.24
C LEU A 5 23.01 33.04 4.62
N VAL A 6 22.42 32.40 3.62
CA VAL A 6 21.52 31.26 3.81
C VAL A 6 22.21 29.99 3.33
N LEU A 7 22.40 29.02 4.23
CA LEU A 7 22.97 27.71 3.91
C LEU A 7 21.85 26.69 3.82
N VAL A 8 21.77 25.98 2.69
CA VAL A 8 20.76 24.96 2.41
C VAL A 8 21.44 23.65 2.05
N ARG A 9 21.20 22.60 2.83
CA ARG A 9 21.63 21.26 2.43
C ARG A 9 20.65 20.70 1.41
N HIS A 10 21.15 20.03 0.37
CA HIS A 10 20.29 19.35 -0.62
C HIS A 10 19.24 18.41 0.04
N GLY A 11 18.10 18.25 -0.62
CA GLY A 11 17.01 17.36 -0.18
C GLY A 11 17.34 15.86 -0.24
N LYS A 12 16.35 15.01 0.07
CA LYS A 12 16.50 13.55 -0.04
C LYS A 12 16.75 13.16 -1.51
N ALA A 13 17.83 12.42 -1.73
CA ALA A 13 18.29 12.01 -3.06
C ALA A 13 18.35 10.49 -3.17
N GLU A 14 18.27 10.00 -4.40
CA GLU A 14 18.36 8.58 -4.74
C GLU A 14 19.65 7.95 -4.20
N LYS A 15 19.60 6.65 -3.94
CA LYS A 15 20.82 5.87 -3.67
C LYS A 15 21.56 5.71 -5.01
N ALA A 16 22.87 5.87 -5.02
CA ALA A 16 23.65 5.52 -6.20
C ALA A 16 23.55 4.00 -6.40
N PRO A 17 23.05 3.49 -7.54
CA PRO A 17 23.33 2.11 -7.92
C PRO A 17 24.85 1.91 -8.08
N ASP A 18 25.33 0.70 -7.84
CA ASP A 18 26.75 0.38 -7.93
C ASP A 18 27.32 0.79 -9.29
N GLY A 19 28.28 1.73 -9.28
CA GLY A 19 28.97 2.22 -10.49
C GLY A 19 28.39 3.47 -11.14
N SER A 20 27.31 4.10 -10.63
CA SER A 20 26.88 5.41 -11.12
C SER A 20 27.68 6.57 -10.51
N SER A 21 27.83 7.67 -11.27
CA SER A 21 28.51 8.88 -10.78
C SER A 21 27.63 9.60 -9.75
N ASP A 22 28.20 9.93 -8.58
CA ASP A 22 27.50 10.64 -7.50
C ASP A 22 26.88 11.97 -7.96
N LEU A 23 27.47 12.60 -8.98
CA LEU A 23 27.02 13.88 -9.54
C LEU A 23 25.59 13.79 -10.11
N TYR A 24 25.21 12.64 -10.69
CA TYR A 24 23.95 12.45 -11.40
C TYR A 24 22.79 11.98 -10.51
N ARG A 25 23.02 11.82 -9.20
CA ARG A 25 21.93 11.43 -8.29
C ARG A 25 20.89 12.53 -8.20
N GLU A 26 19.66 12.19 -8.51
CA GLU A 26 18.52 13.10 -8.43
C GLU A 26 17.92 13.13 -7.02
N LEU A 27 17.13 14.16 -6.72
CA LEU A 27 16.19 14.13 -5.62
C LEU A 27 15.21 12.99 -5.84
N THR A 28 14.87 12.25 -4.78
CA THR A 28 13.76 11.31 -4.86
C THR A 28 12.45 12.09 -5.08
N PRO A 29 11.44 11.51 -5.74
CA PRO A 29 10.16 12.20 -5.97
C PRO A 29 9.52 12.73 -4.67
N ASP A 30 9.51 11.91 -3.61
CA ASP A 30 9.05 12.31 -2.26
C ASP A 30 9.93 13.42 -1.65
N GLY A 31 11.23 13.37 -1.90
CA GLY A 31 12.21 14.36 -1.46
C GLY A 31 11.93 15.74 -2.07
N ARG A 32 11.79 15.82 -3.40
CA ARG A 32 11.48 17.06 -4.11
C ARG A 32 10.16 17.66 -3.64
N HIS A 33 9.10 16.84 -3.61
CA HIS A 33 7.78 17.29 -3.22
C HIS A 33 7.74 17.84 -1.78
N ALA A 34 8.47 17.19 -0.86
CA ALA A 34 8.60 17.68 0.52
C ALA A 34 9.25 19.08 0.58
N LEU A 35 10.23 19.38 -0.28
CA LEU A 35 10.83 20.72 -0.37
C LEU A 35 9.83 21.73 -0.92
N GLU A 36 9.12 21.40 -2.00
CA GLU A 36 8.14 22.30 -2.65
C GLU A 36 7.01 22.72 -1.70
N ILE A 37 6.62 21.85 -0.76
CA ILE A 37 5.63 22.17 0.27
C ILE A 37 6.23 22.98 1.43
N ALA A 38 7.46 22.66 1.86
CA ALA A 38 8.05 23.27 3.06
C ALA A 38 8.68 24.65 2.80
N TYR A 39 9.37 24.80 1.67
CA TYR A 39 10.20 25.97 1.37
C TYR A 39 9.42 27.29 1.31
N PRO A 40 8.18 27.37 0.80
CA PRO A 40 7.41 28.61 0.88
C PRO A 40 7.31 29.20 2.29
N ARG A 41 7.13 28.34 3.32
CA ARG A 41 7.09 28.77 4.72
C ARG A 41 8.49 29.03 5.30
N THR A 42 9.49 28.26 4.89
CA THR A 42 10.87 28.44 5.35
C THR A 42 11.42 29.79 4.87
N PHE A 43 11.29 30.07 3.57
CA PHE A 43 11.85 31.27 2.96
C PHE A 43 10.98 32.52 3.17
N SER A 44 9.74 32.38 3.64
CA SER A 44 8.98 33.54 4.14
C SER A 44 9.57 34.16 5.42
N LEU A 45 10.55 33.50 6.05
CA LEU A 45 11.29 34.05 7.20
C LEU A 45 12.45 34.96 6.79
N LEU A 46 12.81 35.02 5.50
CA LEU A 46 13.68 36.07 5.00
C LEU A 46 12.84 37.35 4.90
N GLU A 47 13.22 38.37 5.66
CA GLU A 47 12.67 39.72 5.56
C GLU A 47 13.53 40.54 4.59
N ASP A 48 12.90 41.47 3.84
CA ASP A 48 13.55 42.49 3.00
C ASP A 48 14.77 42.03 2.18
N TYR A 49 14.52 41.26 1.11
CA TYR A 49 15.56 40.81 0.18
C TYR A 49 15.32 41.34 -1.24
N ASP A 50 15.90 42.49 -1.57
CA ASP A 50 15.81 43.08 -2.91
C ASP A 50 16.87 42.49 -3.89
N ASP A 51 17.96 41.92 -3.36
CA ASP A 51 19.09 41.40 -4.14
C ASP A 51 19.57 40.05 -3.57
N VAL A 52 19.02 38.95 -4.13
CA VAL A 52 19.34 37.58 -3.74
C VAL A 52 20.04 36.85 -4.88
N ASN A 53 21.23 36.31 -4.59
CA ASN A 53 21.90 35.38 -5.50
C ASN A 53 21.84 33.95 -4.94
N VAL A 54 21.43 32.98 -5.77
CA VAL A 54 21.34 31.57 -5.40
C VAL A 54 22.49 30.81 -6.03
N TRP A 55 23.36 30.26 -5.19
CA TRP A 55 24.49 29.43 -5.59
C TRP A 55 24.17 27.96 -5.38
N SER A 56 24.62 27.11 -6.29
CA SER A 56 24.43 25.66 -6.17
C SER A 56 25.67 24.89 -6.56
N SER A 57 25.91 23.80 -5.84
CA SER A 57 26.79 22.73 -6.31
C SER A 57 26.27 22.15 -7.65
N PRO A 58 27.15 21.75 -8.58
CA PRO A 58 26.77 21.12 -9.86
C PRO A 58 26.10 19.74 -9.75
N ALA A 59 26.07 19.12 -8.56
CA ALA A 59 25.36 17.85 -8.37
C ALA A 59 23.85 18.01 -8.61
N ILE A 60 23.22 17.10 -9.36
CA ILE A 60 21.81 17.23 -9.78
C ILE A 60 20.87 17.44 -8.58
N ARG A 61 21.00 16.66 -7.51
CA ARG A 61 20.22 16.85 -6.27
C ARG A 61 20.32 18.27 -5.66
N ALA A 62 21.49 18.91 -5.76
CA ALA A 62 21.70 20.26 -5.25
C ALA A 62 21.07 21.29 -6.20
N MET A 63 21.30 21.15 -7.51
CA MET A 63 20.65 21.98 -8.54
C MET A 63 19.12 21.92 -8.47
N GLN A 64 18.56 20.73 -8.29
CA GLN A 64 17.11 20.55 -8.14
C GLN A 64 16.59 21.18 -6.83
N THR A 65 17.35 21.11 -5.75
CA THR A 65 17.02 21.81 -4.49
C THR A 65 17.07 23.33 -4.68
N ALA A 66 18.12 23.84 -5.34
CA ALA A 66 18.29 25.24 -5.66
C ALA A 66 17.18 25.77 -6.58
N GLN A 67 16.69 24.95 -7.51
CA GLN A 67 15.55 25.32 -8.34
C GLN A 67 14.28 25.52 -7.52
N VAL A 68 14.02 24.68 -6.50
CA VAL A 68 12.87 24.88 -5.60
C VAL A 68 13.04 26.18 -4.81
N VAL A 69 14.25 26.46 -4.30
CA VAL A 69 14.56 27.74 -3.63
C VAL A 69 14.32 28.93 -4.55
N ALA A 70 14.87 28.90 -5.76
CA ALA A 70 14.76 29.98 -6.74
C ALA A 70 13.30 30.28 -7.10
N ASN A 71 12.49 29.23 -7.30
CA ASN A 71 11.07 29.36 -7.58
C ASN A 71 10.30 30.02 -6.41
N VAL A 72 10.67 29.72 -5.16
CA VAL A 72 10.02 30.31 -3.97
C VAL A 72 10.40 31.77 -3.79
N LEU A 73 11.66 32.12 -4.05
CA LEU A 73 12.17 33.48 -3.93
C LEU A 73 11.88 34.35 -5.16
N GLY A 74 11.41 33.75 -6.26
CA GLY A 74 11.12 34.47 -7.51
C GLY A 74 12.37 34.99 -8.22
N VAL A 75 13.51 34.31 -8.07
CA VAL A 75 14.80 34.71 -8.68
C VAL A 75 15.08 33.97 -9.98
N ASP A 76 15.51 34.71 -10.99
CA ASP A 76 15.83 34.19 -12.32
C ASP A 76 17.32 33.85 -12.42
N GLY A 77 17.69 32.67 -11.94
CA GLY A 77 19.05 32.14 -12.14
C GLY A 77 19.59 31.38 -10.94
N ILE A 78 20.54 30.49 -11.23
CA ILE A 78 21.31 29.75 -10.23
C ILE A 78 22.77 29.83 -10.68
N GLU A 79 23.63 30.40 -9.85
CA GLU A 79 25.07 30.40 -10.07
C GLU A 79 25.62 29.02 -9.70
N VAL A 80 26.25 28.34 -10.66
CA VAL A 80 26.80 27.00 -10.43
C VAL A 80 28.25 27.13 -10.02
N ASP A 81 28.57 26.66 -8.81
CA ASP A 81 29.92 26.73 -8.26
C ASP A 81 30.48 25.33 -7.95
N GLN A 82 31.61 25.02 -8.59
CA GLN A 82 32.34 23.77 -8.39
C GLN A 82 32.93 23.65 -6.98
N THR A 83 33.28 24.76 -6.32
CA THR A 83 33.84 24.74 -4.95
C THR A 83 32.86 24.13 -3.94
N LEU A 84 31.56 24.26 -4.18
CA LEU A 84 30.49 23.68 -3.38
C LEU A 84 30.41 22.15 -3.52
N TYR A 85 30.78 21.60 -4.67
CA TYR A 85 30.91 20.14 -4.86
C TYR A 85 32.23 19.61 -4.29
N ASP A 86 33.31 20.36 -4.48
CA ASP A 86 34.63 20.02 -3.95
C ASP A 86 34.70 20.20 -2.42
N GLN A 87 33.67 20.81 -1.83
CA GLN A 87 33.51 21.02 -0.39
C GLN A 87 34.65 21.84 0.24
N ASN A 88 35.20 22.78 -0.53
CA ASN A 88 36.31 23.63 -0.10
C ASN A 88 35.82 24.83 0.73
N VAL A 89 35.78 24.66 2.05
CA VAL A 89 35.27 25.65 3.02
C VAL A 89 35.95 27.02 2.89
N ASP A 90 37.28 27.06 2.77
CA ASP A 90 38.01 28.34 2.70
C ASP A 90 37.77 29.08 1.39
N ALA A 91 37.66 28.34 0.27
CA ALA A 91 37.32 28.95 -1.02
C ALA A 91 35.91 29.54 -1.02
N ILE A 92 34.93 28.82 -0.46
CA ILE A 92 33.54 29.29 -0.34
C ILE A 92 33.46 30.56 0.51
N LEU A 93 34.14 30.59 1.67
CA LEU A 93 34.18 31.78 2.54
C LEU A 93 34.87 32.97 1.85
N ALA A 94 35.94 32.73 1.10
CA ALA A 94 36.62 33.76 0.33
C ALA A 94 35.69 34.34 -0.74
N GLN A 95 34.95 33.52 -1.48
CA GLN A 95 33.97 33.97 -2.47
C GLN A 95 32.89 34.84 -1.82
N ILE A 96 32.26 34.37 -0.74
CA ILE A 96 31.24 35.12 0.02
C ILE A 96 31.77 36.51 0.42
N SER A 97 33.04 36.62 0.84
CA SER A 97 33.62 37.91 1.25
C SER A 97 33.84 38.90 0.09
N THR A 98 33.91 38.41 -1.14
CA THR A 98 34.15 39.22 -2.35
C THR A 98 32.88 39.54 -3.14
N THR A 99 31.78 38.87 -2.84
CA THR A 99 30.49 39.04 -3.50
C THR A 99 29.83 40.38 -3.12
N SER A 100 29.24 41.04 -4.12
CA SER A 100 28.62 42.35 -3.96
C SER A 100 27.23 42.29 -3.34
N GLU A 101 26.52 41.20 -3.62
CA GLU A 101 25.12 40.93 -3.31
C GLU A 101 24.90 40.94 -1.80
N ASP A 102 23.75 41.44 -1.38
CA ASP A 102 23.42 41.60 0.04
C ASP A 102 23.00 40.25 0.67
N THR A 103 22.27 39.43 -0.10
CA THR A 103 21.83 38.11 0.33
C THR A 103 22.35 37.02 -0.61
N VAL A 104 23.02 36.01 -0.06
CA VAL A 104 23.48 34.83 -0.80
C VAL A 104 22.87 33.57 -0.21
N VAL A 105 22.24 32.76 -1.06
CA VAL A 105 21.71 31.45 -0.70
C VAL A 105 22.57 30.36 -1.32
N ILE A 106 23.23 29.55 -0.50
CA ILE A 106 24.12 28.47 -0.94
C ILE A 106 23.42 27.13 -0.77
N VAL A 107 23.30 26.38 -1.86
CA VAL A 107 22.79 25.00 -1.88
C VAL A 107 23.93 24.00 -2.09
N GLY A 108 24.19 23.17 -1.10
CA GLY A 108 25.37 22.32 -1.09
C GLY A 108 25.26 21.03 -0.27
N HIS A 109 26.42 20.53 0.15
CA HIS A 109 26.59 19.23 0.79
C HIS A 109 27.19 19.36 2.19
N VAL A 110 27.04 18.30 2.98
CA VAL A 110 27.75 18.13 4.26
C VAL A 110 28.91 17.16 3.99
N PRO A 111 30.12 17.37 4.56
CA PRO A 111 30.44 18.22 5.72
C PRO A 111 30.66 19.73 5.52
N SER A 112 30.87 20.25 4.30
CA SER A 112 31.30 21.67 4.16
C SER A 112 30.32 22.69 4.74
N LEU A 113 29.02 22.53 4.53
CA LEU A 113 28.03 23.45 5.07
C LEU A 113 27.97 23.44 6.60
N ASP A 114 28.09 22.27 7.23
CA ASP A 114 28.15 22.15 8.69
C ASP A 114 29.39 22.86 9.25
N ALA A 115 30.53 22.74 8.55
CA ALA A 115 31.78 23.40 8.93
C ALA A 115 31.71 24.93 8.78
N ILE A 116 31.11 25.43 7.69
CA ILE A 116 30.88 26.87 7.48
C ILE A 116 29.99 27.44 8.58
N ALA A 117 28.81 26.83 8.79
CA ALA A 117 27.87 27.25 9.83
C ALA A 117 28.53 27.27 11.21
N SER A 118 29.27 26.19 11.54
CA SER A 118 29.92 26.07 12.85
C SER A 118 31.04 27.08 13.05
N ARG A 119 31.81 27.37 12.00
CA ARG A 119 32.88 28.38 12.04
C ARG A 119 32.35 29.79 12.20
N LEU A 120 31.24 30.12 11.55
CA LEU A 120 30.64 31.45 11.60
C LEU A 120 29.91 31.71 12.93
N LEU A 121 29.25 30.71 13.51
CA LEU A 121 28.50 30.83 14.76
C LEU A 121 29.30 30.53 16.03
N GLY A 122 30.46 29.86 15.91
CA GLY A 122 31.24 29.41 17.06
C GLY A 122 30.62 28.25 17.86
N MET A 123 29.64 27.54 17.29
CA MET A 123 28.99 26.37 17.89
C MET A 123 28.77 25.28 16.84
N THR A 124 28.68 24.01 17.25
CA THR A 124 28.45 22.91 16.30
C THR A 124 27.01 22.93 15.76
N ILE A 125 26.87 23.06 14.45
CA ILE A 125 25.59 22.94 13.73
C ILE A 125 25.62 21.72 12.82
N ARG A 126 24.47 21.02 12.71
CA ARG A 126 24.27 19.92 11.78
C ARG A 126 23.04 20.15 10.93
N LEU A 127 23.22 20.21 9.61
CA LEU A 127 22.14 20.38 8.66
C LEU A 127 21.63 19.01 8.19
N ASN A 128 20.38 18.66 8.49
CA ASN A 128 19.74 17.50 7.86
C ASN A 128 19.40 17.80 6.39
N LYS A 129 19.07 16.76 5.61
CA LYS A 129 18.74 16.92 4.18
C LYS A 129 17.55 17.87 4.01
N GLY A 130 17.70 18.90 3.19
CA GLY A 130 16.69 19.94 2.99
C GLY A 130 16.60 20.98 4.11
N ALA A 131 17.48 20.93 5.13
CA ALA A 131 17.53 21.95 6.17
C ALA A 131 18.10 23.26 5.62
N ALA A 132 17.62 24.37 6.16
CA ALA A 132 18.05 25.73 5.81
C ALA A 132 18.39 26.53 7.07
N LEU A 133 19.46 27.33 6.98
CA LEU A 133 19.99 28.14 8.07
C LEU A 133 20.30 29.53 7.53
N ALA A 134 19.76 30.59 8.12
CA ALA A 134 20.12 31.96 7.78
C ALA A 134 20.96 32.61 8.87
N LEU A 135 22.02 33.29 8.44
CA LEU A 135 23.00 33.97 9.27
C LEU A 135 23.10 35.43 8.83
N GLU A 136 23.19 36.33 9.81
CA GLU A 136 23.64 37.70 9.57
C GLU A 136 25.15 37.78 9.79
N LEU A 137 25.88 38.14 8.74
CA LEU A 137 27.32 38.29 8.77
C LEU A 137 27.69 39.67 9.34
N PRO A 138 28.75 39.76 10.15
CA PRO A 138 29.22 41.02 10.69
C PRO A 138 29.71 41.92 9.54
N GLN A 139 29.22 43.16 9.51
CA GLN A 139 29.75 44.17 8.59
C GLN A 139 31.08 44.69 9.14
N PRO A 140 32.10 44.90 8.29
CA PRO A 140 33.33 45.50 8.75
C PRO A 140 33.03 46.93 9.24
N GLU A 141 33.12 47.15 10.55
CA GLU A 141 33.22 48.51 11.08
C GLU A 141 34.47 49.16 10.49
N ALA A 142 34.39 50.44 10.11
CA ALA A 142 35.54 51.18 9.62
C ALA A 142 36.63 51.17 10.70
N ALA A 143 37.62 50.30 10.53
CA ALA A 143 38.68 50.11 11.51
C ALA A 143 39.38 51.46 11.76
N ALA A 144 39.43 51.89 13.01
CA ALA A 144 40.37 52.93 13.41
C ALA A 144 41.78 52.43 13.09
N GLU A 145 42.61 53.29 12.50
CA GLU A 145 43.96 52.96 12.08
C GLU A 145 44.76 52.29 13.21
N GLY A 146 45.08 51.00 13.06
CA GLY A 146 46.03 50.29 13.93
C GLY A 146 45.48 49.15 14.79
N GLU A 147 44.18 48.87 14.80
CA GLU A 147 43.62 47.71 15.53
C GLU A 147 43.36 46.51 14.60
N VAL A 148 43.88 45.34 14.99
CA VAL A 148 43.52 44.06 14.35
C VAL A 148 42.12 43.69 14.83
N ALA A 149 41.10 44.04 14.05
CA ALA A 149 39.72 43.68 14.34
C ALA A 149 39.58 42.15 14.39
N THR A 150 39.25 41.61 15.57
CA THR A 150 38.79 40.22 15.67
C THR A 150 37.39 40.15 15.04
N PRO A 151 37.17 39.31 14.00
CA PRO A 151 35.86 39.23 13.37
C PRO A 151 34.84 38.74 14.41
N ALA A 152 33.79 39.52 14.61
CA ALA A 152 32.67 39.11 15.46
C ALA A 152 32.04 37.81 14.91
N PRO A 153 31.50 36.93 15.76
CA PRO A 153 30.74 35.80 15.28
C PRO A 153 29.49 36.29 14.53
N ALA A 154 29.06 35.54 13.52
CA ALA A 154 27.80 35.78 12.84
C ALA A 154 26.61 35.58 13.81
N SER A 155 25.49 36.24 13.53
CA SER A 155 24.25 36.06 14.29
C SER A 155 23.35 35.05 13.59
N LEU A 156 22.76 34.13 14.35
CA LEU A 156 21.74 33.22 13.82
C LEU A 156 20.42 33.97 13.65
N LEU A 157 19.92 34.10 12.42
CA LEU A 157 18.60 34.67 12.14
C LEU A 157 17.52 33.63 12.37
N TRP A 158 17.66 32.46 11.72
CA TRP A 158 16.76 31.33 11.90
C TRP A 158 17.40 30.02 11.44
N PHE A 159 16.88 28.92 11.97
CA PHE A 159 17.21 27.57 11.56
C PHE A 159 15.92 26.76 11.37
N VAL A 160 15.74 26.20 10.19
CA VAL A 160 14.61 25.32 9.86
C VAL A 160 15.16 23.97 9.44
N ASP A 161 14.80 22.94 10.20
CA ASP A 161 15.19 21.57 9.89
C ASP A 161 14.54 21.09 8.58
N GLY A 162 15.18 20.12 7.93
CA GLY A 162 14.70 19.60 6.64
C GLY A 162 13.37 18.87 6.75
N PRO A 163 12.47 18.97 5.75
CA PRO A 163 11.19 18.30 5.81
C PRO A 163 11.38 16.78 5.78
N LYS A 164 10.56 16.05 6.55
CA LYS A 164 10.56 14.58 6.56
C LYS A 164 9.80 14.08 5.33
N PRO A 165 10.44 13.46 4.32
CA PRO A 165 9.76 13.03 3.11
C PRO A 165 8.85 11.81 3.32
N SER A 166 8.92 11.17 4.49
CA SER A 166 8.19 9.93 4.81
C SER A 166 6.67 10.04 4.64
N VAL A 167 6.09 11.24 4.81
CA VAL A 167 4.65 11.47 4.59
C VAL A 167 4.24 11.26 3.12
N TRP A 168 5.19 11.37 2.18
CA TRP A 168 4.99 11.09 0.75
C TRP A 168 5.70 9.81 0.29
N GLY A 169 6.57 9.23 1.12
CA GLY A 169 7.25 7.97 0.84
C GLY A 169 6.27 6.81 0.61
N SER A 170 5.17 6.77 1.38
CA SER A 170 4.09 5.79 1.18
C SER A 170 3.43 5.93 -0.18
N LEU A 171 3.30 7.15 -0.73
CA LEU A 171 2.70 7.37 -2.05
C LEU A 171 3.52 6.69 -3.15
N VAL A 172 4.85 6.90 -3.14
CA VAL A 172 5.76 6.30 -4.12
C VAL A 172 5.72 4.77 -4.02
N SER A 173 5.69 4.23 -2.81
CA SER A 173 5.55 2.80 -2.58
C SER A 173 4.24 2.27 -3.20
N ILE A 174 3.11 2.92 -2.91
CA ILE A 174 1.80 2.52 -3.42
C ILE A 174 1.71 2.67 -4.95
N GLU A 175 2.25 3.74 -5.52
CA GLU A 175 2.34 3.93 -6.98
C GLU A 175 3.12 2.79 -7.63
N GLY A 176 4.22 2.37 -7.02
CA GLY A 176 4.99 1.19 -7.44
C GLY A 176 4.15 -0.09 -7.41
N GLU A 177 3.39 -0.30 -6.34
CA GLU A 177 2.53 -1.49 -6.19
C GLU A 177 1.35 -1.51 -7.18
N VAL A 178 0.74 -0.35 -7.44
CA VAL A 178 -0.31 -0.19 -8.46
C VAL A 178 0.25 -0.45 -9.85
N THR A 179 1.41 0.13 -10.17
CA THR A 179 2.08 -0.06 -11.46
C THR A 179 2.43 -1.53 -11.70
N ALA A 180 3.01 -2.18 -10.69
CA ALA A 180 3.36 -3.58 -10.78
C ALA A 180 2.10 -4.48 -10.90
N SER A 181 1.02 -4.18 -10.17
CA SER A 181 -0.26 -4.90 -10.29
C SER A 181 -0.91 -4.73 -11.68
N ALA A 182 -0.81 -3.52 -12.26
CA ALA A 182 -1.27 -3.25 -13.61
C ALA A 182 -0.43 -4.01 -14.67
N GLY A 183 0.89 -4.09 -14.46
CA GLY A 183 1.79 -4.89 -15.30
C GLY A 183 1.50 -6.39 -15.24
N GLU A 184 1.26 -6.95 -14.05
CA GLU A 184 0.84 -8.35 -13.87
C GLU A 184 -0.48 -8.66 -14.59
N LEU A 185 -1.44 -7.72 -14.52
CA LEU A 185 -2.68 -7.84 -15.28
C LEU A 185 -2.42 -7.83 -16.79
N ALA A 186 -1.56 -6.95 -17.29
CA ALA A 186 -1.21 -6.91 -18.71
C ALA A 186 -0.56 -8.24 -19.17
N ALA A 187 0.41 -8.75 -18.42
CA ALA A 187 1.11 -9.99 -18.73
C ALA A 187 0.19 -11.21 -18.70
N SER A 188 -0.66 -11.32 -17.68
CA SER A 188 -1.64 -12.41 -17.59
C SER A 188 -2.72 -12.34 -18.67
N ALA A 189 -3.14 -11.13 -19.05
CA ALA A 189 -4.05 -10.93 -20.18
C ALA A 189 -3.43 -11.35 -21.50
N GLU A 190 -2.17 -10.97 -21.75
CA GLU A 190 -1.43 -11.39 -22.95
C GLU A 190 -1.34 -12.92 -23.04
N ARG A 191 -0.93 -13.58 -21.94
CA ARG A 191 -0.87 -15.05 -21.85
C ARG A 191 -2.22 -15.68 -22.19
N PHE A 192 -3.30 -15.21 -21.56
CA PHE A 192 -4.63 -15.77 -21.78
C PHE A 192 -5.17 -15.47 -23.18
N PHE A 193 -5.02 -14.25 -23.70
CA PHE A 193 -5.57 -13.89 -25.01
C PHE A 193 -4.83 -14.58 -26.17
N ASN A 194 -3.54 -14.88 -25.99
CA ASN A 194 -2.76 -15.66 -26.95
C ASN A 194 -3.06 -17.16 -26.88
N ASN A 195 -3.45 -17.68 -25.72
CA ASN A 195 -3.83 -19.08 -25.53
C ASN A 195 -5.15 -19.23 -24.74
N PRO A 196 -6.32 -18.94 -25.34
CA PRO A 196 -7.60 -18.88 -24.63
C PRO A 196 -8.18 -20.25 -24.23
N ASP A 197 -7.54 -21.32 -24.68
CA ASP A 197 -7.87 -22.69 -24.31
C ASP A 197 -7.13 -23.15 -23.01
N ASP A 198 -6.11 -22.40 -22.56
CA ASP A 198 -5.42 -22.63 -21.27
C ASP A 198 -6.31 -22.15 -20.10
N THR A 199 -6.76 -23.10 -19.29
CA THR A 199 -7.61 -22.87 -18.11
C THR A 199 -6.86 -22.17 -16.98
N ASP A 200 -5.57 -22.45 -16.85
CA ASP A 200 -4.72 -21.84 -15.82
C ASP A 200 -4.41 -20.39 -16.18
N ALA A 201 -4.15 -20.10 -17.45
CA ALA A 201 -4.02 -18.72 -17.93
C ALA A 201 -5.28 -17.88 -17.65
N LEU A 202 -6.48 -18.46 -17.85
CA LEU A 202 -7.73 -17.80 -17.48
C LEU A 202 -7.84 -17.57 -15.97
N CYS A 203 -7.45 -18.56 -15.16
CA CYS A 203 -7.45 -18.46 -13.71
C CYS A 203 -6.53 -17.32 -13.24
N ASP A 204 -5.28 -17.32 -13.70
CA ASP A 204 -4.26 -16.31 -13.41
C ASP A 204 -4.72 -14.91 -13.82
N PHE A 205 -5.24 -14.77 -15.04
CA PHE A 205 -5.80 -13.51 -15.52
C PHE A 205 -6.92 -12.99 -14.61
N ARG A 206 -7.88 -13.83 -14.24
CA ARG A 206 -8.97 -13.44 -13.33
C ARG A 206 -8.46 -13.09 -11.94
N MET A 207 -7.41 -13.76 -11.45
CA MET A 207 -6.77 -13.43 -10.19
C MET A 207 -6.09 -12.06 -10.27
N ALA A 208 -5.36 -11.76 -11.34
CA ALA A 208 -4.74 -10.45 -11.55
C ALA A 208 -5.78 -9.32 -11.62
N VAL A 209 -6.91 -9.53 -12.32
CA VAL A 209 -8.01 -8.56 -12.37
C VAL A 209 -8.58 -8.30 -10.97
N ARG A 210 -8.80 -9.35 -10.17
CA ARG A 210 -9.31 -9.20 -8.79
C ARG A 210 -8.33 -8.46 -7.90
N ARG A 211 -7.05 -8.84 -7.90
CA ARG A 211 -6.00 -8.19 -7.10
C ARG A 211 -5.91 -6.69 -7.40
N LEU A 212 -5.85 -6.32 -8.68
CA LEU A 212 -5.79 -4.91 -9.07
C LEU A 212 -7.07 -4.17 -8.69
N ARG A 213 -8.24 -4.79 -8.87
CA ARG A 213 -9.53 -4.18 -8.49
C ARG A 213 -9.61 -3.93 -6.99
N SER A 214 -9.17 -4.88 -6.16
CA SER A 214 -9.13 -4.72 -4.71
C SER A 214 -8.22 -3.57 -4.30
N LEU A 215 -7.01 -3.52 -4.88
CA LEU A 215 -6.07 -2.44 -4.59
C LEU A 215 -6.64 -1.07 -4.96
N VAL A 216 -7.21 -0.91 -6.17
CA VAL A 216 -7.78 0.38 -6.59
C VAL A 216 -9.03 0.74 -5.79
N SER A 217 -9.89 -0.23 -5.47
CA SER A 217 -11.05 -0.03 -4.58
C SER A 217 -10.60 0.50 -3.21
N PHE A 218 -9.56 -0.13 -2.64
CA PHE A 218 -8.91 0.30 -1.42
C PHE A 218 -8.20 1.66 -1.54
N LEU A 219 -7.93 2.19 -2.74
CA LEU A 219 -7.32 3.53 -2.88
C LEU A 219 -8.34 4.62 -3.28
N SER A 220 -9.59 4.24 -3.57
CA SER A 220 -10.64 5.12 -4.11
C SER A 220 -10.90 6.46 -3.36
N PRO A 221 -10.78 6.55 -2.02
CA PRO A 221 -10.90 7.80 -1.27
C PRO A 221 -9.72 8.76 -1.44
N TRP A 222 -8.56 8.29 -1.90
CA TRP A 222 -7.34 9.09 -2.04
C TRP A 222 -6.98 9.39 -3.51
N GLU A 223 -7.50 8.62 -4.46
CA GLU A 223 -7.29 8.85 -5.90
C GLU A 223 -8.35 9.75 -6.55
N SER A 224 -8.12 10.16 -7.79
CA SER A 224 -9.11 10.92 -8.55
C SER A 224 -10.38 10.11 -8.80
N LYS A 225 -11.56 10.69 -8.53
CA LYS A 225 -12.87 10.02 -8.70
C LYS A 225 -13.07 9.40 -10.09
N LYS A 226 -12.64 10.12 -11.14
CA LYS A 226 -12.75 9.66 -12.53
C LYS A 226 -11.91 8.42 -12.82
N GLN A 227 -10.71 8.33 -12.22
CA GLN A 227 -9.83 7.17 -12.34
C GLN A 227 -10.45 5.96 -11.65
N ALA A 228 -10.89 6.13 -10.39
CA ALA A 228 -11.55 5.09 -9.60
C ALA A 228 -12.75 4.47 -10.35
N GLU A 229 -13.69 5.30 -10.80
CA GLU A 229 -14.89 4.85 -11.51
C GLU A 229 -14.56 4.12 -12.82
N ARG A 230 -13.56 4.60 -13.56
CA ARG A 230 -13.15 3.98 -14.83
C ARG A 230 -12.46 2.65 -14.60
N ALA A 231 -11.53 2.57 -13.65
CA ALA A 231 -10.81 1.36 -13.31
C ALA A 231 -11.78 0.26 -12.85
N ASP A 232 -12.63 0.58 -11.87
CA ASP A 232 -13.64 -0.35 -11.36
C ASP A 232 -14.62 -0.81 -12.45
N LYS A 233 -15.07 0.10 -13.34
CA LYS A 233 -15.90 -0.28 -14.49
C LYS A 233 -15.18 -1.25 -15.45
N ILE A 234 -13.93 -0.98 -15.83
CA ILE A 234 -13.21 -1.85 -16.77
C ILE A 234 -12.94 -3.21 -16.13
N LEU A 235 -12.42 -3.23 -14.90
CA LEU A 235 -12.06 -4.46 -14.19
C LEU A 235 -13.29 -5.35 -13.92
N ARG A 236 -14.43 -4.77 -13.51
CA ARG A 236 -15.69 -5.54 -13.41
C ARG A 236 -16.11 -6.14 -14.73
N ASN A 237 -16.09 -5.36 -15.81
CA ASN A 237 -16.45 -5.88 -17.14
C ASN A 237 -15.55 -7.04 -17.59
N LEU A 238 -14.26 -7.06 -17.20
CA LEU A 238 -13.36 -8.17 -17.48
C LEU A 238 -13.74 -9.43 -16.69
N LEU A 239 -14.09 -9.27 -15.41
CA LEU A 239 -14.58 -10.38 -14.58
C LEU A 239 -15.89 -10.96 -15.10
N ASP A 240 -16.83 -10.10 -15.50
CA ASP A 240 -18.13 -10.50 -16.03
C ASP A 240 -17.99 -11.21 -17.38
N ALA A 241 -17.17 -10.64 -18.28
CA ALA A 241 -16.94 -11.21 -19.61
C ALA A 241 -16.27 -12.59 -19.58
N THR A 242 -15.60 -12.94 -18.48
CA THR A 242 -14.92 -14.23 -18.31
C THR A 242 -15.58 -15.15 -17.28
N ALA A 243 -16.69 -14.71 -16.66
CA ALA A 243 -17.35 -15.45 -15.58
C ALA A 243 -17.87 -16.82 -16.04
N ARG A 244 -18.58 -16.86 -17.19
CA ARG A 244 -19.15 -18.11 -17.72
C ARG A 244 -18.06 -19.09 -18.12
N LEU A 245 -17.00 -18.63 -18.78
CA LEU A 245 -15.86 -19.46 -19.18
C LEU A 245 -15.18 -20.11 -17.95
N ARG A 246 -14.90 -19.33 -16.90
CA ARG A 246 -14.32 -19.89 -15.66
C ARG A 246 -15.30 -20.80 -14.93
N GLY A 247 -16.60 -20.52 -14.96
CA GLY A 247 -17.63 -21.39 -14.40
C GLY A 247 -17.63 -22.77 -15.06
N ILE A 248 -17.52 -22.82 -16.39
CA ILE A 248 -17.40 -24.08 -17.13
C ILE A 248 -16.12 -24.83 -16.74
N ASP A 249 -14.99 -24.14 -16.55
CA ASP A 249 -13.74 -24.78 -16.13
C ASP A 249 -13.86 -25.46 -14.76
N ILE A 250 -14.46 -24.76 -13.79
CA ILE A 250 -14.68 -25.30 -12.44
C ILE A 250 -15.64 -26.49 -12.51
N PHE A 251 -16.72 -26.38 -13.29
CA PHE A 251 -17.68 -27.48 -13.46
C PHE A 251 -17.07 -28.69 -14.17
N SER A 252 -16.21 -28.46 -15.17
CA SER A 252 -15.52 -29.54 -15.90
C SER A 252 -14.60 -30.32 -14.96
N GLN A 253 -13.84 -29.64 -14.10
CA GLN A 253 -13.03 -30.30 -13.07
C GLN A 253 -13.89 -31.17 -12.16
N THR A 254 -15.03 -30.67 -11.69
CA THR A 254 -15.96 -31.46 -10.87
C THR A 254 -16.48 -32.70 -11.61
N VAL A 255 -16.79 -32.58 -12.90
CA VAL A 255 -17.20 -33.73 -13.72
C VAL A 255 -16.08 -34.76 -13.82
N ASP A 256 -14.84 -34.33 -14.03
CA ASP A 256 -13.69 -35.21 -14.11
C ASP A 256 -13.46 -35.93 -12.77
N ASP A 257 -13.53 -35.20 -11.64
CA ASP A 257 -13.43 -35.77 -10.28
C ASP A 257 -14.50 -36.85 -10.03
N LEU A 258 -15.73 -36.66 -10.54
CA LEU A 258 -16.82 -37.64 -10.41
C LEU A 258 -16.61 -38.89 -11.28
N VAL A 259 -15.95 -38.75 -12.44
CA VAL A 259 -15.53 -39.90 -13.25
C VAL A 259 -14.45 -40.69 -12.52
N GLU A 260 -13.46 -40.00 -11.95
CA GLU A 260 -12.38 -40.63 -11.17
C GLU A 260 -12.90 -41.35 -9.91
N ALA A 261 -13.90 -40.77 -9.24
CA ALA A 261 -14.57 -41.37 -8.09
C ALA A 261 -15.50 -42.56 -8.45
N GLY A 262 -15.82 -42.76 -9.73
CA GLY A 262 -16.73 -43.79 -10.20
C GLY A 262 -18.22 -43.47 -10.03
N GLU A 263 -18.55 -42.24 -9.63
CA GLU A 263 -19.92 -41.73 -9.52
C GLU A 263 -20.54 -41.47 -10.91
N LEU A 264 -19.70 -41.11 -11.88
CA LEU A 264 -20.01 -41.13 -13.30
C LEU A 264 -19.39 -42.36 -13.97
N GLY A 265 -20.11 -42.95 -14.92
CA GLY A 265 -19.59 -44.12 -15.65
C GLY A 265 -18.33 -43.79 -16.45
N GLU A 266 -17.39 -44.72 -16.54
CA GLU A 266 -16.10 -44.58 -17.27
C GLU A 266 -16.28 -44.12 -18.74
N ASN A 267 -17.43 -44.42 -19.35
CA ASN A 267 -17.77 -44.03 -20.72
C ASN A 267 -18.72 -42.82 -20.79
N SER A 268 -18.80 -42.02 -19.72
CA SER A 268 -19.62 -40.80 -19.71
C SER A 268 -19.18 -39.86 -20.82
N LEU A 269 -20.15 -39.34 -21.58
CA LEU A 269 -19.90 -38.33 -22.61
C LEU A 269 -19.96 -36.91 -22.03
N LEU A 270 -20.21 -36.75 -20.73
CA LEU A 270 -20.34 -35.45 -20.09
C LEU A 270 -19.05 -34.62 -20.15
N PRO A 271 -17.84 -35.17 -19.89
CA PRO A 271 -16.59 -34.43 -20.06
C PRO A 271 -16.45 -33.84 -21.48
N VAL A 272 -16.78 -34.64 -22.50
CA VAL A 272 -16.73 -34.21 -23.91
C VAL A 272 -17.76 -33.10 -24.21
N ALA A 273 -18.96 -33.20 -23.64
CA ALA A 273 -19.99 -32.18 -23.79
C ALA A 273 -19.59 -30.85 -23.11
N CYS A 274 -18.98 -30.91 -21.93
CA CYS A 274 -18.43 -29.75 -21.22
C CYS A 274 -17.30 -29.08 -22.03
N ALA A 275 -16.35 -29.86 -22.55
CA ALA A 275 -15.28 -29.35 -23.41
C ALA A 275 -15.82 -28.65 -24.68
N HIS A 276 -16.89 -29.20 -25.28
CA HIS A 276 -17.54 -28.58 -26.43
C HIS A 276 -18.23 -27.26 -26.06
N GLU A 277 -18.97 -27.20 -24.95
CA GLU A 277 -19.61 -25.95 -24.48
C GLU A 277 -18.56 -24.89 -24.12
N ARG A 278 -17.45 -25.28 -23.48
CA ARG A 278 -16.31 -24.39 -23.21
C ARG A 278 -15.76 -23.77 -24.49
N LYS A 279 -15.57 -24.58 -25.53
CA LYS A 279 -15.07 -24.13 -26.85
C LYS A 279 -16.01 -23.10 -27.50
N LEU A 280 -17.31 -23.28 -27.35
CA LEU A 280 -18.31 -22.32 -27.83
C LEU A 280 -18.22 -21.00 -27.05
N GLU A 281 -18.20 -21.07 -25.71
CA GLU A 281 -18.11 -19.89 -24.86
C GLU A 281 -16.82 -19.10 -25.11
N ARG A 282 -15.68 -19.79 -25.22
CA ARG A 282 -14.39 -19.21 -25.59
C ARG A 282 -14.47 -18.49 -26.94
N SER A 283 -15.16 -19.07 -27.92
CA SER A 283 -15.33 -18.43 -29.24
C SER A 283 -16.15 -17.14 -29.15
N SER A 284 -17.22 -17.13 -28.34
CA SER A 284 -18.00 -15.93 -28.03
C SER A 284 -17.17 -14.86 -27.31
N PHE A 285 -16.34 -15.26 -26.34
CA PHE A 285 -15.42 -14.38 -25.64
C PHE A 285 -14.42 -13.73 -26.60
N MET A 286 -13.77 -14.50 -27.47
CA MET A 286 -12.81 -13.96 -28.44
C MET A 286 -13.45 -13.01 -29.46
N GLU A 287 -14.73 -13.22 -29.79
CA GLU A 287 -15.50 -12.27 -30.59
C GLU A 287 -15.71 -10.94 -29.84
N LEU A 288 -16.01 -11.01 -28.54
CA LEU A 288 -16.14 -9.84 -27.68
C LEU A 288 -14.82 -9.07 -27.55
N VAL A 289 -13.69 -9.78 -27.39
CA VAL A 289 -12.33 -9.18 -27.35
C VAL A 289 -12.08 -8.34 -28.61
N ARG A 290 -12.38 -8.91 -29.78
CA ARG A 290 -12.22 -8.25 -31.09
C ARG A 290 -13.17 -7.06 -31.26
N LYS A 291 -14.48 -7.23 -31.03
CA LYS A 291 -15.50 -6.20 -31.31
C LYS A 291 -15.48 -5.05 -30.31
N LYS A 292 -15.33 -5.33 -29.02
CA LYS A 292 -15.41 -4.30 -27.96
C LYS A 292 -14.08 -3.59 -27.69
N SER A 293 -13.04 -3.88 -28.49
CA SER A 293 -11.67 -3.38 -28.33
C SER A 293 -11.17 -3.58 -26.89
N LEU A 294 -11.36 -4.80 -26.37
CA LEU A 294 -11.10 -5.09 -24.95
C LEU A 294 -9.60 -4.90 -24.62
N VAL A 295 -8.73 -5.36 -25.51
CA VAL A 295 -7.27 -5.17 -25.43
C VAL A 295 -6.94 -3.68 -25.31
N LYS A 296 -7.44 -2.82 -26.21
CA LYS A 296 -7.19 -1.38 -26.16
C LYS A 296 -7.67 -0.72 -24.86
N LYS A 297 -8.81 -1.18 -24.33
CA LYS A 297 -9.34 -0.67 -23.04
C LYS A 297 -8.48 -1.09 -21.87
N LEU A 298 -7.95 -2.31 -21.91
CA LEU A 298 -7.01 -2.82 -20.94
C LEU A 298 -5.69 -2.04 -20.99
N ASP A 299 -5.10 -1.89 -22.17
CA ASP A 299 -3.84 -1.15 -22.36
C ASP A 299 -3.98 0.29 -21.85
N ALA A 300 -5.09 0.96 -22.20
CA ALA A 300 -5.36 2.31 -21.73
C ALA A 300 -5.59 2.40 -20.22
N LEU A 301 -6.09 1.34 -19.57
CA LEU A 301 -6.20 1.27 -18.11
C LEU A 301 -4.82 1.09 -17.47
N VAL A 302 -3.99 0.20 -18.03
CA VAL A 302 -2.63 -0.07 -17.53
C VAL A 302 -1.77 1.19 -17.63
N GLU A 303 -1.83 1.90 -18.76
CA GLU A 303 -1.15 3.18 -18.95
C GLU A 303 -1.65 4.23 -17.94
N GLU A 304 -2.98 4.34 -17.76
CA GLU A 304 -3.57 5.27 -16.79
C GLU A 304 -3.15 4.99 -15.35
N LEU A 305 -3.08 3.72 -14.95
CA LEU A 305 -2.69 3.31 -13.60
C LEU A 305 -1.17 3.36 -13.37
N SER A 306 -0.36 3.24 -14.43
CA SER A 306 1.08 3.51 -14.36
C SER A 306 1.38 4.98 -14.09
N GLY A 307 0.47 5.88 -14.50
CA GLY A 307 0.46 7.30 -14.16
C GLY A 307 -0.58 7.63 -13.08
N PHE A 308 -0.60 6.85 -11.98
CA PHE A 308 -1.62 6.93 -10.94
C PHE A 308 -1.82 8.35 -10.39
N ARG A 309 -3.08 8.81 -10.35
CA ARG A 309 -3.40 10.20 -9.96
C ARG A 309 -4.07 10.30 -8.59
N TRP A 310 -3.32 10.84 -7.63
CA TRP A 310 -3.82 11.25 -6.33
C TRP A 310 -4.74 12.48 -6.38
N LYS A 311 -5.61 12.62 -5.38
CA LYS A 311 -6.34 13.88 -5.13
C LYS A 311 -5.35 14.98 -4.74
N LYS A 312 -5.68 16.23 -5.10
CA LYS A 312 -4.88 17.41 -4.72
C LYS A 312 -4.67 17.51 -3.20
N SER A 313 -5.68 17.14 -2.40
CA SER A 313 -5.57 17.12 -0.94
C SER A 313 -4.51 16.14 -0.42
N VAL A 314 -4.36 14.98 -1.07
CA VAL A 314 -3.37 13.96 -0.73
C VAL A 314 -1.97 14.42 -1.11
N LEU A 315 -1.82 15.05 -2.28
CA LEU A 315 -0.53 15.65 -2.64
C LEU A 315 -0.10 16.71 -1.62
N VAL A 316 -1.03 17.55 -1.15
CA VAL A 316 -0.71 18.62 -0.19
C VAL A 316 -0.41 18.07 1.21
N ARG A 317 -1.24 17.14 1.72
CA ARG A 317 -1.13 16.63 3.11
C ARG A 317 -0.23 15.40 3.26
N GLY A 318 0.08 14.74 2.14
CA GLY A 318 0.64 13.39 2.12
C GLY A 318 -0.40 12.32 2.49
N LEU A 319 0.07 11.08 2.60
CA LEU A 319 -0.72 9.94 3.06
C LEU A 319 0.16 9.12 4.01
N SER A 320 -0.20 9.12 5.29
CA SER A 320 0.57 8.41 6.29
C SER A 320 0.26 6.90 6.28
N GLU A 321 1.15 6.11 6.87
CA GLU A 321 0.88 4.69 7.12
C GLU A 321 -0.33 4.50 8.05
N GLU A 322 -0.54 5.43 8.99
CA GLU A 322 -1.66 5.42 9.93
C GLU A 322 -3.00 5.61 9.22
N ASP A 323 -3.09 6.49 8.23
CA ASP A 323 -4.30 6.67 7.40
C ASP A 323 -4.70 5.37 6.69
N LEU A 324 -3.71 4.62 6.21
CA LEU A 324 -3.91 3.34 5.51
C LEU A 324 -4.29 2.23 6.48
N ARG A 325 -3.62 2.15 7.64
CA ARG A 325 -3.93 1.17 8.69
C ARG A 325 -5.32 1.39 9.26
N SER A 326 -5.68 2.63 9.62
CA SER A 326 -7.00 2.96 10.16
C SER A 326 -8.11 2.49 9.22
N ARG A 327 -7.96 2.75 7.92
CA ARG A 327 -8.96 2.28 6.96
C ARG A 327 -8.98 0.77 6.80
N PHE A 328 -7.81 0.14 6.75
CA PHE A 328 -7.75 -1.32 6.65
C PHE A 328 -8.44 -1.98 7.84
N ASP A 329 -8.20 -1.47 9.04
CA ASP A 329 -8.81 -1.94 10.28
C ASP A 329 -10.34 -1.69 10.25
N GLU A 330 -10.82 -0.54 9.75
CA GLU A 330 -12.27 -0.29 9.53
C GLU A 330 -12.91 -1.27 8.53
N GLU A 331 -12.25 -1.58 7.40
CA GLU A 331 -12.75 -2.56 6.42
C GLU A 331 -12.72 -3.99 7.00
N LEU A 332 -11.73 -4.30 7.84
CA LEU A 332 -11.62 -5.58 8.55
C LEU A 332 -12.75 -5.76 9.56
N ASP A 333 -13.01 -4.75 10.40
CA ASP A 333 -14.08 -4.78 11.40
C ASP A 333 -15.45 -4.92 10.73
N ALA A 334 -15.68 -4.21 9.61
CA ALA A 334 -16.91 -4.32 8.84
C ALA A 334 -17.10 -5.72 8.24
N LEU A 335 -16.01 -6.35 7.77
CA LEU A 335 -16.02 -7.71 7.26
C LEU A 335 -16.29 -8.73 8.37
N ASP A 336 -15.64 -8.58 9.53
CA ASP A 336 -15.83 -9.47 10.68
C ASP A 336 -17.29 -9.46 11.15
N GLN A 337 -17.90 -8.27 11.26
CA GLN A 337 -19.33 -8.12 11.54
C GLN A 337 -20.23 -8.73 10.47
N ALA A 338 -19.85 -8.67 9.20
CA ALA A 338 -20.62 -9.26 8.11
C ALA A 338 -20.51 -10.79 8.07
N LEU A 339 -19.37 -11.34 8.52
CA LEU A 339 -19.18 -12.78 8.69
C LEU A 339 -19.93 -13.29 9.93
N PHE A 340 -19.98 -12.50 10.99
CA PHE A 340 -20.76 -12.81 12.18
C PHE A 340 -22.26 -12.83 11.87
N GLY A 341 -22.88 -14.01 11.98
CA GLY A 341 -24.30 -14.17 11.64
C GLY A 341 -24.59 -14.17 10.13
N LEU A 342 -23.58 -14.46 9.30
CA LEU A 342 -23.75 -14.62 7.86
C LEU A 342 -24.87 -15.61 7.53
N ASP A 343 -25.87 -15.15 6.77
CA ASP A 343 -26.92 -16.04 6.26
C ASP A 343 -26.36 -16.99 5.19
N LEU A 344 -25.90 -18.15 5.63
CA LEU A 344 -25.39 -19.21 4.76
C LEU A 344 -26.44 -19.75 3.79
N SER A 345 -27.74 -19.47 3.95
CA SER A 345 -28.77 -19.86 2.97
C SER A 345 -28.84 -18.90 1.77
N SER A 346 -28.42 -17.65 1.95
CA SER A 346 -28.40 -16.64 0.89
C SER A 346 -27.16 -16.79 0.00
N ALA A 347 -27.38 -17.01 -1.30
CA ALA A 347 -26.31 -17.07 -2.29
C ALA A 347 -25.56 -15.74 -2.42
N ASN A 348 -26.29 -14.62 -2.36
CA ASN A 348 -25.72 -13.28 -2.51
C ASN A 348 -24.90 -12.90 -1.27
N ALA A 349 -25.41 -13.15 -0.07
CA ALA A 349 -24.69 -12.82 1.17
C ALA A 349 -23.34 -13.57 1.25
N VAL A 350 -23.36 -14.89 0.97
CA VAL A 350 -22.13 -15.70 0.93
C VAL A 350 -21.16 -15.20 -0.15
N TYR A 351 -21.66 -14.82 -1.32
CA TYR A 351 -20.83 -14.28 -2.40
C TYR A 351 -20.18 -12.95 -2.01
N ASP A 352 -20.95 -12.02 -1.43
CA ASP A 352 -20.46 -10.71 -1.00
C ASP A 352 -19.43 -10.86 0.12
N ALA A 353 -19.71 -11.65 1.17
CA ALA A 353 -18.77 -11.91 2.25
C ALA A 353 -17.45 -12.54 1.74
N ARG A 354 -17.54 -13.51 0.83
CA ARG A 354 -16.36 -14.11 0.19
C ARG A 354 -15.58 -13.09 -0.64
N ARG A 355 -16.28 -12.24 -1.40
CA ARG A 355 -15.66 -11.19 -2.21
C ARG A 355 -14.87 -10.28 -1.28
N ASP A 356 -15.52 -9.73 -0.27
CA ASP A 356 -14.95 -8.72 0.62
C ASP A 356 -13.75 -9.28 1.40
N ALA A 357 -13.84 -10.52 1.89
CA ALA A 357 -12.70 -11.24 2.48
C ALA A 357 -11.51 -11.39 1.53
N LYS A 358 -11.76 -11.76 0.27
CA LYS A 358 -10.69 -11.87 -0.74
C LYS A 358 -10.11 -10.51 -1.10
N GLU A 359 -10.94 -9.47 -1.18
CA GLU A 359 -10.46 -8.12 -1.49
C GLU A 359 -9.49 -7.63 -0.40
N LEU A 360 -9.86 -7.77 0.86
CA LEU A 360 -9.02 -7.38 1.99
C LEU A 360 -7.71 -8.18 2.05
N HIS A 361 -7.77 -9.49 1.80
CA HIS A 361 -6.59 -10.34 1.72
C HIS A 361 -5.61 -9.91 0.60
N TYR A 362 -6.13 -9.51 -0.58
CA TYR A 362 -5.26 -9.00 -1.64
C TYR A 362 -4.60 -7.68 -1.27
N VAL A 363 -5.33 -6.78 -0.60
CA VAL A 363 -4.80 -5.50 -0.11
C VAL A 363 -3.71 -5.74 0.93
N ALA A 364 -3.96 -6.59 1.93
CA ALA A 364 -3.02 -6.90 3.01
C ALA A 364 -1.68 -7.43 2.47
N ASN A 365 -1.74 -8.37 1.52
CA ASN A 365 -0.54 -8.93 0.90
C ASN A 365 0.21 -7.90 0.05
N ARG A 366 -0.50 -7.05 -0.69
CA ARG A 366 0.13 -6.11 -1.63
C ARG A 366 0.72 -4.90 -0.93
N LEU A 367 0.04 -4.40 0.10
CA LEU A 367 0.46 -3.23 0.86
C LEU A 367 1.13 -3.61 2.19
N GLY A 368 1.61 -4.86 2.33
CA GLY A 368 2.20 -5.37 3.58
C GLY A 368 3.34 -4.50 4.13
N VAL A 369 4.19 -3.95 3.25
CA VAL A 369 5.27 -3.02 3.63
C VAL A 369 4.75 -1.77 4.36
N VAL A 370 3.54 -1.31 4.00
CA VAL A 370 2.94 -0.08 4.51
C VAL A 370 2.01 -0.38 5.70
N LEU A 371 1.23 -1.45 5.61
CA LEU A 371 0.26 -1.86 6.64
C LEU A 371 0.94 -2.55 7.84
N GLY A 372 2.08 -3.19 7.64
CA GLY A 372 2.81 -3.95 8.66
C GLY A 372 2.49 -5.45 8.64
N ASP A 373 3.46 -6.27 9.06
CA ASP A 373 3.41 -7.73 8.94
C ASP A 373 2.26 -8.39 9.73
N GLU A 374 1.84 -7.80 10.86
CA GLU A 374 0.75 -8.33 11.69
C GLU A 374 -0.60 -8.35 10.95
N ARG A 375 -0.92 -7.31 10.16
CA ARG A 375 -2.19 -7.23 9.42
C ARG A 375 -2.19 -8.16 8.21
N ALA A 376 -1.02 -8.39 7.60
CA ALA A 376 -0.85 -9.43 6.58
C ALA A 376 -1.13 -10.83 7.16
N GLN A 377 -0.67 -11.11 8.38
CA GLN A 377 -0.97 -12.35 9.11
C GLN A 377 -2.44 -12.45 9.55
N MET A 378 -3.08 -11.34 9.94
CA MET A 378 -4.51 -11.31 10.29
C MET A 378 -5.41 -11.76 9.11
N SER A 379 -4.99 -11.50 7.87
CA SER A 379 -5.69 -12.01 6.68
C SER A 379 -5.63 -13.54 6.53
N GLN A 380 -4.67 -14.22 7.18
CA GLN A 380 -4.53 -15.69 7.17
C GLN A 380 -5.50 -16.36 8.14
N TYR A 381 -5.90 -15.69 9.23
CA TYR A 381 -6.96 -16.17 10.12
C TYR A 381 -8.27 -16.44 9.34
N MET A 382 -8.51 -15.66 8.29
CA MET A 382 -9.67 -15.82 7.42
C MET A 382 -9.54 -16.95 6.38
N ASP A 383 -8.41 -17.66 6.29
CA ASP A 383 -8.18 -18.64 5.21
C ASP A 383 -9.13 -19.84 5.27
N GLU A 384 -9.50 -20.30 6.47
CA GLU A 384 -10.45 -21.41 6.64
C GLU A 384 -11.87 -21.00 6.22
N ILE A 385 -12.34 -19.84 6.70
CA ILE A 385 -13.64 -19.28 6.32
C ILE A 385 -13.68 -19.02 4.81
N GLN A 386 -12.62 -18.44 4.24
CA GLN A 386 -12.52 -18.21 2.80
C GLN A 386 -12.50 -19.49 1.98
N ARG A 387 -11.89 -20.57 2.49
CA ARG A 387 -11.89 -21.89 1.84
C ARG A 387 -13.32 -22.42 1.75
N ASP A 388 -14.06 -22.40 2.86
CA ASP A 388 -15.42 -22.92 2.92
C ASP A 388 -16.41 -22.07 2.10
N LEU A 389 -16.35 -20.74 2.23
CA LEU A 389 -17.15 -19.84 1.41
C LEU A 389 -16.80 -19.98 -0.08
N GLY A 390 -15.53 -20.21 -0.39
CA GLY A 390 -15.05 -20.49 -1.75
C GLY A 390 -15.66 -21.78 -2.32
N ALA A 391 -15.58 -22.87 -1.57
CA ALA A 391 -16.15 -24.16 -1.95
C ALA A 391 -17.68 -24.08 -2.08
N LEU A 392 -18.35 -23.39 -1.16
CA LEU A 392 -19.80 -23.16 -1.19
C LEU A 392 -20.24 -22.38 -2.43
N CYS A 393 -19.55 -21.28 -2.77
CA CYS A 393 -19.81 -20.52 -4.00
C CYS A 393 -19.62 -21.37 -5.26
N ASN A 394 -18.55 -22.16 -5.31
CA ASN A 394 -18.27 -23.03 -6.46
C ASN A 394 -19.35 -24.09 -6.61
N ALA A 395 -19.73 -24.79 -5.53
CA ALA A 395 -20.76 -25.82 -5.54
C ALA A 395 -22.13 -25.28 -5.98
N ARG A 396 -22.53 -24.10 -5.50
CA ARG A 396 -23.74 -23.41 -5.96
C ARG A 396 -23.71 -23.06 -7.45
N THR A 397 -22.57 -22.58 -7.92
CA THR A 397 -22.37 -22.24 -9.34
C THR A 397 -22.46 -23.51 -10.20
N ASN A 398 -21.81 -24.59 -9.78
CA ASN A 398 -21.83 -25.88 -10.45
C ASN A 398 -23.24 -26.48 -10.49
N ALA A 399 -23.99 -26.46 -9.38
CA ALA A 399 -25.38 -26.92 -9.35
C ALA A 399 -26.26 -26.12 -10.32
N THR A 400 -26.06 -24.80 -10.39
CA THR A 400 -26.77 -23.92 -11.34
C THR A 400 -26.42 -24.25 -12.79
N LEU A 401 -25.13 -24.45 -13.10
CA LEU A 401 -24.68 -24.83 -14.44
C LEU A 401 -25.18 -26.22 -14.85
N ALA A 402 -25.17 -27.19 -13.94
CA ALA A 402 -25.73 -28.52 -14.19
C ALA A 402 -27.22 -28.44 -14.55
N ASP A 403 -27.99 -27.60 -13.84
CA ASP A 403 -29.39 -27.37 -14.15
C ASP A 403 -29.60 -26.58 -15.46
N GLU A 404 -28.78 -25.58 -15.76
CA GLU A 404 -28.82 -24.90 -17.06
C GLU A 404 -28.55 -25.89 -18.21
N PHE A 405 -27.48 -26.69 -18.09
CA PHE A 405 -27.05 -27.62 -19.11
C PHE A 405 -28.05 -28.74 -19.35
N ARG A 406 -28.74 -29.25 -18.31
CA ARG A 406 -29.73 -30.34 -18.50
C ARG A 406 -30.88 -29.90 -19.43
N HIS A 407 -31.22 -28.62 -19.42
CA HIS A 407 -32.29 -28.04 -20.22
C HIS A 407 -31.81 -27.67 -21.63
N SER A 408 -30.50 -27.54 -21.85
CA SER A 408 -29.91 -27.27 -23.15
C SER A 408 -30.04 -28.47 -24.11
N PRO A 409 -30.44 -28.25 -25.38
CA PRO A 409 -30.44 -29.29 -26.40
C PRO A 409 -29.05 -29.92 -26.65
N ARG A 410 -27.97 -29.18 -26.38
CA ARG A 410 -26.58 -29.61 -26.61
C ARG A 410 -26.17 -30.76 -25.69
N PHE A 411 -26.80 -30.88 -24.53
CA PHE A 411 -26.50 -31.90 -23.52
C PHE A 411 -27.55 -33.02 -23.47
N ARG A 412 -28.42 -33.15 -24.49
CA ARG A 412 -29.52 -34.14 -24.50
C ARG A 412 -29.04 -35.57 -24.21
N GLY A 413 -27.87 -35.95 -24.73
CA GLY A 413 -27.29 -37.28 -24.55
C GLY A 413 -26.69 -37.58 -23.18
N VAL A 414 -26.50 -36.55 -22.34
CA VAL A 414 -25.80 -36.65 -21.04
C VAL A 414 -26.63 -36.08 -19.89
N ARG A 415 -27.96 -36.00 -20.06
CA ARG A 415 -28.87 -35.44 -19.03
C ARG A 415 -28.89 -36.23 -17.73
N ALA A 416 -28.71 -37.55 -17.80
CA ALA A 416 -28.66 -38.39 -16.61
C ALA A 416 -27.41 -38.07 -15.78
N ASP A 417 -26.25 -38.02 -16.43
CA ASP A 417 -24.95 -37.66 -15.84
C ASP A 417 -24.96 -36.25 -15.24
N LEU A 418 -25.57 -35.27 -15.94
CA LEU A 418 -25.80 -33.93 -15.38
C LEU A 418 -26.67 -33.95 -14.12
N GLY A 419 -27.65 -34.85 -14.06
CA GLY A 419 -28.47 -35.07 -12.87
C GLY A 419 -27.68 -35.65 -11.70
N VAL A 420 -26.67 -36.48 -11.96
CA VAL A 420 -25.72 -36.97 -10.93
C VAL A 420 -24.87 -35.80 -10.43
N ALA A 421 -24.19 -35.10 -11.33
CA ALA A 421 -23.33 -33.96 -10.98
C ALA A 421 -24.10 -32.86 -10.23
N GLY A 422 -25.33 -32.54 -10.64
CA GLY A 422 -26.16 -31.54 -9.95
C GLY A 422 -26.59 -31.96 -8.55
N ARG A 423 -26.87 -33.25 -8.33
CA ARG A 423 -27.20 -33.78 -6.99
C ARG A 423 -25.98 -33.77 -6.08
N ASP A 424 -24.86 -34.27 -6.56
CA ASP A 424 -23.58 -34.24 -5.83
C ASP A 424 -23.26 -32.83 -5.34
N GLN A 425 -23.32 -31.83 -6.23
CA GLN A 425 -23.02 -30.45 -5.84
C GLN A 425 -24.05 -29.86 -4.86
N SER A 426 -25.31 -30.31 -4.90
CA SER A 426 -26.32 -29.93 -3.91
C SER A 426 -26.06 -30.56 -2.52
N GLU A 427 -25.52 -31.78 -2.51
CA GLU A 427 -25.08 -32.46 -1.28
C GLU A 427 -23.84 -31.79 -0.69
N VAL A 428 -22.87 -31.40 -1.51
CA VAL A 428 -21.70 -30.61 -1.10
C VAL A 428 -22.12 -29.28 -0.46
N VAL A 429 -23.07 -28.55 -1.08
CA VAL A 429 -23.64 -27.33 -0.48
C VAL A 429 -24.22 -27.62 0.92
N SER A 430 -25.02 -28.67 1.05
CA SER A 430 -25.66 -29.04 2.32
C SER A 430 -24.63 -29.44 3.38
N ALA A 431 -23.58 -30.16 2.99
CA ALA A 431 -22.51 -30.60 3.85
C ALA A 431 -21.69 -29.43 4.39
N ILE A 432 -21.29 -28.49 3.52
CA ILE A 432 -20.52 -27.29 3.92
C ILE A 432 -21.35 -26.41 4.85
N VAL A 433 -22.60 -26.09 4.50
CA VAL A 433 -23.47 -25.26 5.34
C VAL A 433 -23.69 -25.90 6.71
N SER A 434 -23.90 -27.22 6.76
CA SER A 434 -24.06 -27.93 8.04
C SER A 434 -22.77 -27.94 8.86
N GLY A 435 -21.61 -28.08 8.20
CA GLY A 435 -20.30 -28.06 8.84
C GLY A 435 -19.91 -26.69 9.40
N MET A 436 -20.26 -25.61 8.71
CA MET A 436 -20.05 -24.23 9.20
C MET A 436 -20.95 -23.93 10.41
N LYS A 437 -22.25 -24.25 10.34
CA LYS A 437 -23.18 -24.03 11.48
C LYS A 437 -22.78 -24.78 12.75
N ARG A 438 -22.21 -25.98 12.62
CA ARG A 438 -21.72 -26.75 13.79
C ARG A 438 -20.52 -26.09 14.46
N ARG A 439 -19.64 -25.44 13.69
CA ARG A 439 -18.47 -24.72 14.23
C ARG A 439 -18.89 -23.44 14.93
N GLU A 440 -19.76 -22.64 14.32
CA GLU A 440 -20.32 -21.45 14.98
C GLU A 440 -20.99 -21.79 16.32
N ALA A 441 -21.70 -22.92 16.40
CA ALA A 441 -22.31 -23.39 17.64
C ALA A 441 -21.30 -23.89 18.68
N SER A 442 -20.15 -24.45 18.28
CA SER A 442 -19.12 -24.87 19.24
C SER A 442 -18.30 -23.69 19.76
N ASP A 443 -18.02 -22.72 18.90
CA ASP A 443 -17.23 -21.54 19.26
C ASP A 443 -18.03 -20.65 20.22
N GLY A 444 -19.32 -20.45 19.96
CA GLY A 444 -20.21 -19.74 20.90
C GLY A 444 -20.36 -20.45 22.25
N ALA A 445 -20.33 -21.79 22.28
CA ALA A 445 -20.39 -22.55 23.54
C ALA A 445 -19.07 -22.46 24.34
N ALA A 446 -17.92 -22.40 23.66
CA ALA A 446 -16.61 -22.23 24.28
C ALA A 446 -16.42 -20.81 24.85
N GLU A 447 -16.95 -19.79 24.17
CA GLU A 447 -16.97 -18.40 24.68
C GLU A 447 -17.90 -18.25 25.91
N GLU A 448 -19.06 -18.91 25.93
CA GLU A 448 -19.95 -18.94 27.10
C GLU A 448 -19.32 -19.69 28.30
N GLU A 449 -18.65 -20.83 28.09
CA GLU A 449 -17.95 -21.54 29.16
C GLU A 449 -16.71 -20.78 29.67
N GLY A 450 -15.99 -20.07 28.81
CA GLY A 450 -14.88 -19.18 29.17
C GLY A 450 -15.33 -18.00 30.02
N ALA A 451 -16.42 -17.31 29.63
CA ALA A 451 -17.01 -16.20 30.37
C ALA A 451 -17.55 -16.64 31.74
N LEU A 452 -18.13 -17.84 31.85
CA LEU A 452 -18.59 -18.42 33.11
C LEU A 452 -17.43 -18.84 34.05
N SER A 453 -16.22 -19.01 33.52
CA SER A 453 -15.02 -19.35 34.31
C SER A 453 -14.27 -18.13 34.87
N GLU A 454 -14.44 -16.94 34.27
CA GLU A 454 -13.88 -15.68 34.77
C GLU A 454 -14.77 -14.98 35.83
N GLU A 455 -16.05 -15.37 35.96
CA GLU A 455 -16.98 -14.82 36.98
C GLU A 455 -17.03 -15.63 38.30
N ALA A 456 -16.06 -16.50 38.59
CA ALA A 456 -15.93 -17.11 39.92
C ALA A 456 -15.15 -16.16 40.87
N PRO A 457 -15.78 -15.57 41.91
CA PRO A 457 -15.07 -14.65 42.79
C PRO A 457 -14.10 -15.41 43.70
N ALA A 458 -12.83 -15.01 43.66
CA ALA A 458 -11.86 -15.31 44.70
C ALA A 458 -12.29 -14.63 46.01
N ALA A 459 -12.91 -15.39 46.92
CA ALA A 459 -13.09 -14.96 48.30
C ALA A 459 -11.82 -15.31 49.10
N ASP A 460 -10.91 -14.35 49.13
CA ASP A 460 -9.69 -14.37 49.94
C ASP A 460 -9.98 -14.00 51.40
N ALA A 461 -9.14 -14.53 52.28
CA ALA A 461 -9.18 -14.42 53.72
C ALA A 461 -8.44 -13.16 54.23
N ALA A 462 -8.99 -12.47 55.25
CA ALA A 462 -8.27 -11.71 56.28
C ALA A 462 -9.27 -11.20 57.33
N GLU A 463 -9.34 -11.83 58.51
CA GLU A 463 -8.83 -11.34 59.81
C GLU A 463 -9.53 -10.10 60.41
N VAL A 464 -10.24 -10.30 61.53
CA VAL A 464 -10.23 -9.39 62.70
C VAL A 464 -10.33 -10.22 64.00
N GLU A 465 -9.36 -9.98 64.89
CA GLU A 465 -9.19 -10.46 66.26
C GLU A 465 -10.40 -10.27 67.19
N SER A 466 -10.51 -11.13 68.22
CA SER A 466 -10.50 -10.74 69.66
C SER A 466 -11.35 -11.64 70.57
N THR A 467 -10.64 -12.20 71.58
CA THR A 467 -11.05 -12.66 72.94
C THR A 467 -11.34 -14.15 73.20
N ALA A 468 -10.45 -14.73 74.02
CA ALA A 468 -10.41 -16.07 74.63
C ALA A 468 -11.25 -16.13 75.95
N PRO A 469 -11.13 -17.18 76.83
CA PRO A 469 -10.70 -18.59 76.70
C PRO A 469 -11.80 -19.55 77.25
N THR A 470 -11.73 -20.89 77.19
CA THR A 470 -11.07 -21.76 78.19
C THR A 470 -11.29 -23.26 77.87
N GLU A 471 -10.26 -24.07 78.17
CA GLU A 471 -10.28 -25.47 78.66
C GLU A 471 -10.86 -26.58 77.74
N ASN A 472 -10.34 -27.80 77.63
CA ASN A 472 -9.25 -28.54 78.27
C ASN A 472 -8.98 -29.83 77.44
N ALA A 473 -7.83 -30.45 77.72
CA ALA A 473 -7.55 -31.89 77.56
C ALA A 473 -7.30 -32.49 76.16
N THR A 474 -6.01 -32.62 75.84
CA THR A 474 -5.36 -33.78 75.18
C THR A 474 -5.39 -35.03 76.11
N PRO A 475 -4.78 -36.20 75.77
CA PRO A 475 -4.08 -36.61 74.54
C PRO A 475 -4.48 -38.02 74.05
N GLU A 476 -3.68 -38.52 73.10
CA GLU A 476 -3.32 -39.93 72.82
C GLU A 476 -3.92 -40.51 71.54
N THR A 477 -3.22 -41.19 70.64
CA THR A 477 -1.78 -41.46 70.34
C THR A 477 -1.79 -42.31 69.06
N SER A 478 -0.63 -42.41 68.37
CA SER A 478 -0.21 -43.52 67.47
C SER A 478 -0.80 -43.51 66.04
N ALA A 479 0.00 -43.19 65.02
CA ALA A 479 1.00 -44.05 64.35
C ALA A 479 0.33 -45.09 63.43
N GLU A 480 0.32 -44.85 62.11
CA GLU A 480 1.28 -45.36 61.11
C GLU A 480 1.12 -44.58 59.80
#